data_AF-A0A9E2DRS2-F1
#
_entry.id   AF-A0A9E2DRS2-F1
#
_cell.length_a   1.000
_cell.length_b   1.000
_cell.length_c   1.000
_cell.angle_alpha   90.00
_cell.angle_beta   90.00
_cell.angle_gamma   90.00
#
_symmetry.space_group_name_H-M   'P 1'
#
loop_
_entity.id
_entity.type
_entity.pdbx_description
1 polymer ?
#
loop_
_entity_poly.entity_id
_entity_poly.type
_entity_poly.pdbx_seq_one_letter_code
_entity_poly.pdbx_strand_id
1 'polypeptide(L)'
;MTVFKGLDADELERQYFLRGLRPEYEVTDIPGWIERSKAFAARSPGARFDLAYGPAERNRLDFFPATRGNEGFVLYIHGGYWQRG
;
A
#
# COMPACT_ATOMS: atom_id res chain seq x y z
N MET A 1 -17.63 -28.43 -8.73
CA MET A 1 -16.41 -29.23 -8.93
C MET A 1 -15.34 -28.67 -8.01
N THR A 2 -14.69 -29.49 -7.19
CA THR A 2 -13.66 -29.02 -6.25
C THR A 2 -12.40 -28.61 -7.00
N VAL A 3 -11.81 -27.46 -6.64
CA VAL A 3 -10.64 -26.87 -7.31
C VAL A 3 -9.40 -26.93 -6.42
N PHE A 4 -9.53 -26.69 -5.11
CA PHE A 4 -8.37 -26.73 -4.20
C PHE A 4 -8.79 -27.05 -2.76
N LYS A 5 -8.16 -28.07 -2.15
CA LYS A 5 -8.34 -28.45 -0.73
C LYS A 5 -9.82 -28.51 -0.27
N GLY A 6 -10.72 -29.03 -1.12
CA GLY A 6 -12.15 -29.13 -0.79
C GLY A 6 -12.98 -27.89 -1.14
N LEU A 7 -12.36 -26.78 -1.54
CA LEU A 7 -13.02 -25.56 -1.98
C LEU A 7 -13.30 -25.60 -3.49
N ASP A 8 -14.46 -25.09 -3.89
CA ASP A 8 -14.76 -24.79 -5.29
C ASP A 8 -14.24 -23.39 -5.68
N ALA A 9 -14.39 -23.04 -6.96
CA ALA A 9 -13.87 -21.78 -7.49
C ALA A 9 -14.52 -20.55 -6.84
N ASP A 10 -15.84 -20.59 -6.63
CA ASP A 10 -16.60 -19.46 -6.08
C ASP A 10 -16.21 -19.18 -4.63
N GLU A 11 -16.00 -20.23 -3.84
CA GLU A 11 -15.53 -20.09 -2.46
C GLU A 11 -14.09 -19.56 -2.39
N LEU A 12 -13.21 -20.00 -3.29
CA LEU A 12 -11.85 -19.45 -3.38
C LEU A 12 -11.86 -17.96 -3.73
N GLU A 13 -12.65 -17.57 -4.72
CA GLU A 13 -12.79 -16.17 -5.12
C GLU A 13 -13.26 -15.32 -3.93
N ARG A 14 -14.28 -15.78 -3.21
CA ARG A 14 -14.81 -15.10 -2.02
C ARG A 14 -13.76 -14.93 -0.92
N GLN A 15 -12.91 -15.94 -0.69
CA GLN A 15 -11.87 -15.88 0.34
C GLN A 15 -10.70 -14.95 -0.04
N TYR A 16 -10.35 -14.87 -1.32
CA TYR A 16 -9.29 -13.97 -1.80
C TYR A 16 -9.78 -12.53 -2.01
N PHE A 17 -11.08 -12.33 -2.18
CA PHE A 17 -11.70 -11.02 -2.35
C PHE A 17 -11.92 -10.29 -1.02
N LEU A 18 -10.83 -9.97 -0.30
CA LEU A 18 -10.87 -9.22 0.96
C LEU A 18 -11.53 -7.84 0.81
N ARG A 19 -11.43 -7.24 -0.38
CA ARG A 19 -12.07 -5.94 -0.67
C ARG A 19 -13.59 -6.03 -0.60
N GLY A 20 -14.19 -7.18 -0.90
CA GLY A 20 -15.62 -7.42 -0.75
C GLY A 20 -16.10 -7.35 0.69
N LEU A 21 -15.20 -7.52 1.66
CA LEU A 21 -15.48 -7.37 3.09
C LEU A 21 -15.42 -5.90 3.56
N ARG A 22 -15.17 -4.96 2.65
CA ARG A 22 -15.00 -3.53 2.91
C ARG A 22 -15.89 -2.70 1.98
N PRO A 23 -17.21 -2.62 2.26
CA PRO A 23 -18.18 -1.97 1.36
C PRO A 23 -17.84 -0.50 1.08
N GLU A 24 -17.28 0.21 2.05
CA GLU A 24 -16.95 1.64 1.95
C GLU A 24 -15.51 1.91 1.47
N TYR A 25 -14.79 0.89 1.00
CA TYR A 25 -13.36 0.99 0.68
C TYR A 25 -13.05 2.11 -0.32
N GLU A 26 -13.88 2.29 -1.34
CA GLU A 26 -13.66 3.31 -2.38
C GLU A 26 -14.05 4.72 -1.94
N VAL A 27 -15.07 4.84 -1.09
CA VAL A 27 -15.62 6.14 -0.70
C VAL A 27 -15.03 6.66 0.62
N THR A 28 -14.46 5.79 1.45
CA THR A 28 -13.96 6.15 2.78
C THR A 28 -12.50 5.77 2.96
N ASP A 29 -12.12 4.51 2.71
CA ASP A 29 -10.75 4.06 3.01
C ASP A 29 -9.72 4.71 2.09
N ILE A 30 -9.92 4.64 0.76
CA ILE A 30 -8.99 5.24 -0.22
C ILE A 30 -8.86 6.76 -0.03
N PRO A 31 -9.95 7.56 0.00
CA PRO A 31 -9.84 8.99 0.25
C PRO A 31 -9.18 9.29 1.58
N GLY A 32 -9.51 8.53 2.63
CA GLY A 32 -8.89 8.67 3.94
C GLY A 32 -7.38 8.41 3.94
N TRP A 33 -6.90 7.42 3.18
CA TRP A 33 -5.46 7.18 3.02
C TRP A 33 -4.77 8.33 2.30
N ILE A 34 -5.35 8.80 1.19
CA ILE A 34 -4.79 9.91 0.41
C ILE A 34 -4.66 11.17 1.29
N GLU A 35 -5.72 11.52 2.03
CA GLU A 35 -5.71 12.71 2.88
C GLU A 35 -4.70 12.58 4.04
N ARG A 36 -4.63 11.41 4.69
CA ARG A 36 -3.63 11.19 5.75
C ARG A 36 -2.20 11.22 5.23
N SER A 37 -1.95 10.66 4.04
CA SER A 37 -0.64 10.68 3.39
C SER A 37 -0.22 12.11 3.02
N LYS A 38 -1.10 12.90 2.41
CA LYS A 38 -0.84 14.33 2.12
C LYS A 38 -0.54 15.11 3.40
N ALA A 39 -1.36 14.94 4.43
CA ALA A 39 -1.16 15.61 5.71
C ALA A 39 0.15 15.19 6.40
N PHE A 40 0.61 13.94 6.21
CA PHE A 40 1.90 13.48 6.72
C PHE A 40 3.07 14.04 5.93
N ALA A 41 2.99 14.03 4.60
CA ALA A 41 3.99 14.62 3.73
C ALA A 41 4.20 16.12 4.05
N ALA A 42 3.11 16.89 4.20
CA ALA A 42 3.16 18.32 4.50
C ALA A 42 3.85 18.66 5.84
N ARG A 43 3.82 17.75 6.81
CA ARG A 43 4.45 17.94 8.14
C ARG A 43 5.80 17.26 8.31
N SER A 44 6.38 16.71 7.24
CA SER A 44 7.62 15.93 7.27
C SER A 44 8.80 16.73 6.71
N PRO A 45 9.46 17.58 7.52
CA PRO A 45 10.58 18.38 7.05
C PRO A 45 11.73 17.48 6.59
N GLY A 46 12.29 17.79 5.43
CA GLY A 46 13.40 17.02 4.84
C GLY A 46 12.98 15.73 4.15
N ALA A 47 11.67 15.43 4.05
CA ALA A 47 11.19 14.34 3.20
C ALA A 47 11.62 14.56 1.74
N ARG A 48 12.03 13.49 1.09
CA ARG A 48 12.45 13.46 -0.31
C ARG A 48 11.51 12.53 -1.06
N PHE A 49 10.75 13.10 -1.98
CA PHE A 49 9.75 12.37 -2.75
C PHE A 49 10.32 11.92 -4.10
N ASP A 50 9.71 10.90 -4.69
CA ASP A 50 9.98 10.44 -6.06
C ASP A 50 11.44 10.06 -6.34
N LEU A 51 12.14 9.51 -5.35
CA LEU A 51 13.52 9.03 -5.54
C LEU A 51 13.54 7.80 -6.45
N ALA A 52 14.26 7.90 -7.56
CA ALA A 52 14.45 6.78 -8.48
C ALA A 52 15.42 5.74 -7.89
N TYR A 53 15.02 4.46 -7.89
CA TYR A 53 15.90 3.33 -7.52
C TYR A 53 16.15 2.37 -8.69
N GLY A 54 15.57 2.64 -9.86
CA GLY A 54 15.77 1.85 -11.07
C GLY A 54 15.15 2.51 -12.30
N PRO A 55 15.26 1.87 -13.47
CA PRO A 55 14.97 2.51 -14.75
C PRO A 55 13.47 2.63 -15.06
N ALA A 56 12.61 1.79 -14.47
CA ALA A 56 11.19 1.82 -14.75
C ALA A 56 10.50 3.04 -14.11
N GLU A 57 9.36 3.45 -14.69
CA GLU A 57 8.57 4.59 -14.23
C GLU A 57 8.17 4.46 -12.76
N ARG A 58 7.66 3.29 -12.35
CA ARG A 58 7.22 3.01 -10.97
C ARG A 58 8.34 2.63 -10.00
N ASN A 59 9.61 2.65 -10.43
CA ASN A 59 10.75 2.42 -9.53
C ASN A 59 11.04 3.71 -8.75
N ARG A 60 10.11 4.08 -7.87
CA ARG A 60 10.13 5.30 -7.05
C ARG A 60 9.91 4.94 -5.60
N LEU A 61 10.51 5.73 -4.71
CA LEU A 61 10.24 5.69 -3.29
C LEU A 61 10.26 7.08 -2.70
N ASP A 62 9.52 7.24 -1.61
CA ASP A 62 9.58 8.42 -0.76
C ASP A 62 10.45 8.10 0.45
N PHE A 63 11.35 9.02 0.79
CA PHE A 63 12.27 8.88 1.92
C PHE A 63 11.96 9.94 2.98
N PHE A 64 11.69 9.47 4.19
CA PHE A 64 11.42 10.31 5.35
C PHE A 64 12.60 10.18 6.34
N PRO A 65 13.46 11.21 6.48
CA PRO A 65 14.60 11.13 7.41
C PRO A 65 14.14 11.13 8.87
N ALA A 66 14.87 10.39 9.71
CA ALA A 66 14.77 10.55 11.16
C ALA A 66 15.21 11.96 11.57
N THR A 67 14.52 12.56 12.53
CA THR A 67 14.79 13.95 12.96
C THR A 67 15.99 14.06 13.89
N ARG A 68 16.35 12.99 14.62
CA ARG A 68 17.53 12.90 15.50
C ARG A 68 17.97 11.44 15.61
N GLY A 69 19.29 11.21 15.73
CA GLY A 69 19.89 9.92 16.11
C GLY A 69 19.32 8.74 15.32
N ASN A 70 19.84 8.48 14.13
CA ASN A 70 19.33 7.37 13.33
C ASN A 70 20.06 6.06 13.67
N GLU A 71 19.35 5.08 14.23
CA GLU A 71 19.88 3.75 14.56
C GLU A 71 19.31 2.65 13.65
N GLY A 72 18.44 2.97 12.69
CA GLY A 72 17.82 1.94 11.85
C GLY A 72 17.03 2.48 10.65
N PHE A 73 16.76 1.59 9.70
CA PHE A 73 15.98 1.92 8.51
C PHE A 73 14.73 1.06 8.45
N VAL A 74 13.57 1.69 8.21
CA VAL A 74 12.31 1.00 7.98
C VAL A 74 11.96 1.11 6.50
N LEU A 75 11.84 -0.04 5.84
CA LEU A 75 11.30 -0.12 4.48
C LEU A 75 9.85 -0.60 4.57
N TYR A 76 8.92 0.23 4.09
CA TYR A 76 7.52 -0.14 3.95
C TYR A 76 7.21 -0.47 2.48
N ILE A 77 6.59 -1.62 2.24
CA ILE A 77 6.16 -2.08 0.91
C ILE A 77 4.65 -2.25 0.95
N HIS A 78 3.93 -1.52 0.10
CA HIS A 78 2.47 -1.54 0.11
C HIS A 78 1.91 -2.85 -0.48
N GLY A 79 0.67 -3.18 -0.08
CA GLY A 79 -0.09 -4.31 -0.63
C GLY A 79 -0.82 -3.96 -1.93
N GLY A 80 -1.98 -4.57 -2.17
CA GLY A 80 -2.78 -4.29 -3.39
C GLY A 80 -2.69 -5.40 -4.45
N TYR A 81 -2.37 -6.62 -4.01
CA TYR A 81 -2.42 -7.84 -4.83
C TYR A 81 -1.52 -7.77 -6.08
N TRP A 82 -0.45 -6.96 -6.04
CA TRP A 82 0.45 -6.67 -7.17
C TRP A 82 -0.24 -6.11 -8.43
N GLN A 83 -1.51 -5.69 -8.32
CA GLN A 83 -2.28 -5.14 -9.42
C GLN A 83 -2.60 -3.66 -9.21
N ARG A 84 -2.55 -3.20 -7.96
CA ARG A 84 -3.05 -1.90 -7.51
C ARG A 84 -2.15 -1.38 -6.40
N GLY A 85 -2.26 -0.08 -6.15
CA GLY A 85 -1.45 0.65 -5.17
C GLY A 85 -0.99 1.96 -5.76
#